data_AF-A0A1I2GCR2-F1
#
_entry.id   AF-A0A1I2GCR2-F1
#
_cell.length_a   1.000
_cell.length_b   1.000
_cell.length_c   1.000
_cell.angle_alpha   90.00
_cell.angle_beta   90.00
_cell.angle_gamma   90.00
#
_symmetry.space_group_name_H-M   'P 1'
#
loop_
_entity.id
_entity.type
_entity.pdbx_description
1 polymer ?
#
loop_
_entity_poly.entity_id
_entity_poly.type
_entity_poly.pdbx_seq_one_letter_code
_entity_poly.pdbx_strand_id
1 'polypeptide(L)'
;MTNPFEVIDRRLSAIEEVLQQLRQQQAYRPSSNFSDTTPIISAAEVKKMTGWPPGTFYAKVASMPAGIVIRNRSKRLLFNRAQLLEWLQPSD
;
A
#
# COMPACT_ATOMS: atom_id res chain seq x y z
N MET A 1 27.49 -29.04 -36.82
CA MET A 1 27.13 -29.20 -35.39
C MET A 1 27.36 -27.87 -34.72
N THR A 2 26.32 -27.25 -34.15
CA THR A 2 26.45 -25.96 -33.47
C THR A 2 27.22 -26.15 -32.17
N ASN A 3 28.23 -25.32 -31.93
CA ASN A 3 29.05 -25.39 -30.74
C ASN A 3 28.18 -25.10 -29.49
N PRO A 4 28.13 -26.00 -28.49
CA PRO A 4 27.30 -25.80 -27.30
C PRO A 4 27.67 -24.53 -26.51
N PHE A 5 28.93 -24.08 -26.56
CA PHE A 5 29.37 -22.84 -25.92
C PHE A 5 28.81 -21.59 -26.61
N GLU A 6 28.73 -21.58 -27.95
CA GLU A 6 28.11 -20.48 -28.69
C GLU A 6 26.61 -20.36 -28.39
N VAL A 7 25.93 -21.49 -28.15
CA VAL A 7 24.52 -21.50 -27.74
C VAL A 7 24.36 -20.88 -26.36
N ILE A 8 25.29 -21.17 -25.44
CA ILE A 8 25.27 -20.61 -24.08
C ILE A 8 25.51 -19.10 -24.12
N ASP A 9 26.51 -18.62 -24.88
CA ASP A 9 26.82 -17.19 -25.00
C ASP A 9 25.65 -16.39 -25.59
N ARG A 10 24.99 -16.93 -26.62
CA ARG A 10 23.79 -16.29 -27.20
C ARG A 10 22.66 -16.19 -26.18
N ARG A 11 22.46 -17.22 -25.36
CA ARG A 11 21.42 -17.23 -24.32
C ARG A 11 21.75 -16.26 -23.19
N LEU A 12 23.00 -16.18 -22.77
CA LEU A 12 23.45 -15.22 -21.75
C LEU A 12 23.27 -13.78 -22.24
N SER A 13 23.69 -13.49 -23.47
CA SER A 13 23.51 -12.17 -24.09
C SER A 13 22.04 -11.76 -24.15
N ALA A 14 21.15 -12.69 -24.54
CA ALA A 14 19.71 -12.43 -24.58
C ALA A 14 19.12 -12.19 -23.18
N ILE A 15 19.61 -12.88 -22.15
CA ILE A 15 19.17 -12.66 -20.76
C ILE A 15 19.61 -11.27 -20.27
N GLU A 16 20.85 -10.87 -20.55
CA GLU A 16 21.36 -9.54 -20.18
C GLU A 16 20.57 -8.41 -20.83
N GLU A 17 20.23 -8.55 -22.11
CA GLU A 17 19.41 -7.57 -22.83
C GLU A 17 18.02 -7.42 -22.21
N VAL A 18 17.37 -8.55 -21.86
CA VAL A 18 16.06 -8.54 -21.17
C VAL A 18 16.17 -7.89 -19.80
N LEU A 19 17.23 -8.16 -19.04
CA LEU A 19 17.44 -7.54 -17.73
C LEU A 19 17.66 -6.02 -17.84
N GLN A 20 18.38 -5.55 -18.86
CA GLN A 20 18.54 -4.13 -19.12
C GLN A 20 17.21 -3.46 -19.48
N GLN A 21 16.40 -4.10 -20.34
CA GLN A 21 15.08 -3.59 -20.69
C GLN A 21 14.17 -3.49 -19.46
N LEU A 22 14.16 -4.50 -18.59
CA LEU A 22 13.39 -4.48 -17.35
C LEU A 22 13.85 -3.37 -16.39
N ARG A 23 15.16 -3.14 -16.27
CA ARG A 23 15.70 -2.03 -15.47
C ARG A 23 15.27 -0.67 -16.02
N GLN A 24 15.33 -0.48 -17.33
CA GLN A 24 14.89 0.76 -17.97
C GLN A 24 13.38 0.98 -17.80
N GLN A 25 12.57 -0.08 -17.91
CA GLN A 25 11.13 -0.02 -17.63
C GLN A 25 10.81 0.32 -16.17
N GLN A 26 11.64 -0.13 -15.21
CA GLN A 26 11.50 0.28 -13.81
C GLN A 26 11.85 1.76 -13.61
N ALA A 27 12.85 2.29 -14.31
CA ALA A 27 13.21 3.70 -14.28
C ALA A 27 12.17 4.61 -14.97
N TYR A 28 11.42 4.07 -15.95
CA TYR A 28 10.39 4.79 -16.69
C TYR A 28 8.96 4.54 -16.23
N ARG A 29 8.74 3.83 -15.11
CA ARG A 29 7.49 4.02 -14.39
C ARG A 29 7.53 5.49 -13.94
N PRO A 30 6.67 6.39 -14.46
CA PRO A 30 6.50 7.67 -13.80
C PRO A 30 6.24 7.29 -12.35
N SER A 31 7.04 7.86 -11.44
CA SER A 31 6.74 7.75 -10.04
C SER A 31 5.28 8.18 -9.93
N SER A 32 4.39 7.22 -9.73
CA SER A 32 3.18 7.49 -9.03
C SER A 32 3.71 8.07 -7.74
N ASN A 33 3.69 9.40 -7.63
CA ASN A 33 3.90 10.16 -6.41
C ASN A 33 2.75 9.85 -5.42
N PHE A 34 2.33 8.59 -5.35
CA PHE A 34 1.66 7.95 -4.25
C PHE A 34 2.75 7.30 -3.40
N SER A 35 3.63 8.14 -2.85
CA SER A 35 4.36 7.79 -1.63
C SER A 35 3.44 7.92 -0.40
N ASP A 36 2.16 7.60 -0.55
CA ASP A 36 1.17 7.52 0.52
C ASP A 36 0.55 6.12 0.49
N THR A 37 1.40 5.11 0.62
CA THR A 37 0.97 3.75 1.00
C THR A 37 0.56 3.72 2.47
N THR A 38 -0.05 4.78 3.00
CA THR A 38 -0.77 4.69 4.27
C THR A 38 -1.96 3.77 3.99
N PRO A 39 -2.04 2.57 4.60
CA PRO A 39 -3.11 1.64 4.28
C PRO A 39 -4.43 2.30 4.68
N ILE A 40 -5.28 2.60 3.71
CA ILE A 40 -6.61 3.13 3.98
C ILE A 40 -7.50 1.95 4.33
N ILE A 41 -8.10 1.97 5.53
CA ILE A 41 -9.00 0.91 5.99
C ILE A 41 -10.43 1.42 6.10
N SER A 42 -11.38 0.51 5.91
CA SER A 42 -12.81 0.82 5.96
C SER A 42 -13.34 0.83 7.39
N ALA A 43 -14.48 1.52 7.60
CA ALA A 43 -15.19 1.45 8.88
C ALA A 43 -15.57 0.03 9.31
N ALA A 44 -15.82 -0.88 8.36
CA ALA A 44 -16.15 -2.27 8.66
C ALA A 44 -14.93 -3.02 9.24
N GLU A 45 -13.73 -2.78 8.71
CA GLU A 45 -12.49 -3.37 9.23
C GLU A 45 -12.13 -2.79 10.59
N VAL A 46 -12.25 -1.46 10.78
CA VAL A 46 -12.00 -0.84 12.09
C VAL A 46 -12.94 -1.43 13.14
N LYS A 47 -14.23 -1.59 12.85
CA LYS A 47 -15.19 -2.24 13.77
C LYS A 47 -14.82 -3.69 14.08
N LYS A 48 -14.29 -4.45 13.12
CA LYS A 48 -13.80 -5.81 13.35
C LYS A 48 -12.55 -5.83 14.22
N MET A 49 -11.65 -4.86 14.04
CA MET A 49 -10.41 -4.77 14.82
C MET A 49 -10.66 -4.33 16.26
N THR A 50 -11.55 -3.36 16.47
CA THR A 50 -11.80 -2.79 17.81
C THR A 50 -12.94 -3.45 18.57
N GLY A 51 -13.81 -4.19 17.88
CA GLY A 51 -15.00 -4.81 18.47
C GLY A 51 -16.04 -3.81 18.99
N TRP A 52 -15.93 -2.52 18.65
CA TRP A 52 -16.81 -1.50 19.23
C TRP A 52 -18.26 -1.62 18.75
N PRO A 53 -19.25 -1.49 19.66
CA PRO A 53 -20.64 -1.32 19.28
C PRO A 53 -20.87 -0.08 18.40
N PRO A 54 -21.91 -0.05 17.54
CA PRO A 54 -22.14 1.06 16.62
C PRO A 54 -22.16 2.44 17.28
N GLY A 55 -22.82 2.59 18.44
CA GLY A 55 -22.89 3.87 19.17
C GLY A 55 -21.51 4.33 19.65
N THR A 56 -20.75 3.42 20.27
CA THR A 56 -19.38 3.68 20.73
C THR A 56 -18.45 4.01 19.56
N PHE A 57 -18.59 3.30 18.43
CA PHE A 57 -17.80 3.55 17.24
C PHE A 57 -17.98 4.98 16.74
N TYR A 58 -19.22 5.45 16.54
CA TYR A 58 -19.45 6.81 16.06
C TYR A 58 -19.03 7.87 17.09
N ALA A 59 -19.19 7.61 18.39
CA ALA A 59 -18.69 8.48 19.44
C ALA A 59 -17.16 8.63 19.39
N LYS A 60 -16.42 7.52 19.21
CA LYS A 60 -14.96 7.55 19.06
C LYS A 60 -14.53 8.22 17.77
N VAL A 61 -15.21 7.97 16.65
CA VAL A 61 -14.92 8.63 15.37
C VAL A 61 -15.14 10.14 15.46
N ALA A 62 -16.12 10.60 16.23
CA ALA A 62 -16.36 12.03 16.47
C ALA A 62 -15.28 12.69 17.34
N SER A 63 -14.64 11.94 18.24
CA SER A 63 -13.55 12.44 19.09
C SER A 63 -12.15 12.24 18.50
N MET A 64 -12.03 11.60 17.33
CA MET A 64 -10.74 11.38 16.67
C MET A 64 -10.15 12.70 16.12
N PRO A 65 -8.82 12.88 16.24
CA PRO A 65 -8.10 13.95 15.56
C PRO A 65 -8.35 14.02 14.06
N ALA A 66 -8.29 15.23 13.51
CA ALA A 66 -8.31 15.46 12.07
C ALA A 66 -7.10 14.76 11.42
N GLY A 67 -7.33 14.04 10.31
CA GLY A 67 -6.31 13.25 9.62
C GLY A 67 -6.49 11.74 9.76
N ILE A 68 -6.97 11.26 10.91
CA ILE A 68 -7.26 9.84 11.12
C ILE A 68 -8.44 9.40 10.25
N VAL A 69 -9.49 10.21 10.21
CA VAL A 69 -10.71 9.94 9.45
C VAL A 69 -10.64 10.63 8.09
N ILE A 70 -10.54 9.82 7.04
CA ILE A 70 -10.56 10.27 5.65
C ILE A 70 -12.01 10.13 5.16
N ARG A 71 -12.74 11.23 5.06
CA ARG A 71 -14.08 11.22 4.47
C ARG A 71 -13.96 11.29 2.95
N ASN A 72 -14.42 10.26 2.25
CA ASN A 72 -14.53 10.30 0.80
C ASN A 72 -15.84 11.01 0.38
N ARG A 73 -15.88 11.57 -0.84
CA ARG A 73 -17.05 12.22 -1.46
C ARG A 73 -18.32 11.34 -1.44
N SER A 74 -18.16 10.02 -1.32
CA SER A 74 -19.22 9.02 -1.26
C SER A 74 -19.85 8.80 0.14
N LYS A 75 -19.63 9.70 1.11
CA LYS A 75 -20.07 9.58 2.53
C LYS A 75 -19.51 8.34 3.27
N ARG A 76 -18.58 7.60 2.67
CA ARG A 76 -17.93 6.45 3.30
C ARG A 76 -16.84 6.93 4.26
N LEU A 77 -16.87 6.38 5.48
CA LEU A 77 -15.80 6.56 6.46
C LEU A 77 -14.63 5.65 6.11
N LEU A 78 -13.50 6.27 5.79
CA LEU A 78 -12.22 5.62 5.60
C LEU A 78 -11.24 6.14 6.66
N PHE A 79 -10.23 5.36 6.98
CA PHE A 79 -9.29 5.68 8.04
C PHE A 79 -7.85 5.46 7.58
N ASN A 80 -6.96 6.35 8.00
CA ASN A 80 -5.53 6.11 7.88
C ASN A 80 -5.12 5.06 8.93
N ARG A 81 -4.71 3.87 8.48
CA ARG A 81 -4.37 2.76 9.39
C ARG A 81 -3.23 3.09 10.34
N ALA A 82 -2.20 3.81 9.89
CA ALA A 82 -1.04 4.10 10.72
C ALA A 82 -1.43 4.99 11.91
N GLN A 83 -2.09 6.11 11.62
CA GLN A 83 -2.55 7.05 12.65
C GLN A 83 -3.66 6.47 13.53
N LEU A 84 -4.52 5.60 12.98
CA LEU A 84 -5.54 4.91 13.76
C LEU A 84 -4.92 3.92 14.76
N LEU A 85 -3.88 3.18 14.35
CA LEU A 85 -3.17 2.27 15.25
C LEU A 85 -2.39 3.02 16.33
N GLU A 86 -1.73 4.12 15.98
CA GLU A 86 -1.05 5.00 16.93
C GLU A 86 -2.03 5.56 17.97
N TRP A 87 -3.20 6.05 17.52
CA TRP A 87 -4.25 6.54 18.42
C TRP A 87 -4.86 5.44 19.30
N LEU A 88 -4.86 4.19 18.83
CA LEU A 88 -5.34 3.03 19.60
C LEU A 88 -4.30 2.48 20.57
N GLN A 89 -3.01 2.79 20.41
CA GLN A 89 -2.01 2.36 21.37
C GLN A 89 -2.24 3.08 22.70
N PRO A 90 -2.28 2.36 23.83
CA PRO A 90 -2.29 2.99 25.13
C PRO A 90 -0.97 3.75 25.28
N SER A 91 -1.06 5.05 25.57
CA SER A 91 0.09 5.81 26.07
C SER A 91 0.38 5.32 27.48
N ASP A 92 1.32 4.39 27.62
CA ASP A 92 1.99 4.10 28.89
C ASP A 92 2.93 5.25 29.27
#